data_AF-A0A8J7QWY2-F1
#
_entry.id   AF-A0A8J7QWY2-F1
#
_cell.length_a   1.000
_cell.length_b   1.000
_cell.length_c   1.000
_cell.angle_alpha   90.00
_cell.angle_beta   90.00
_cell.angle_gamma   90.00
#
_symmetry.space_group_name_H-M   'P 1'
#
loop_
_entity.id
_entity.type
_entity.pdbx_description
1 polymer ?
#
loop_
_entity_poly.entity_id
_entity_poly.type
_entity_poly.pdbx_seq_one_letter_code
_entity_poly.pdbx_strand_id
1 'polypeptide(L)' 'MADHGPTGPFETGAEMDYSEHERTYSGFLALAKYGTLSVVALMIAMAFGFYAGGGFIASLILFALICGIGTYFMRAA' A
#
# COMPACT_ATOMS: atom_id res chain seq x y z
N MET A 1 6.77 -37.41 15.69
CA MET A 1 5.41 -37.74 16.15
C MET A 1 4.45 -36.78 15.46
N ALA A 2 4.07 -36.83 14.17
CA ALA A 2 3.97 -37.91 13.20
C ALA A 2 3.37 -39.18 13.82
N ASP A 3 2.04 -39.28 13.86
CA ASP A 3 1.27 -40.52 13.57
C ASP A 3 -0.16 -40.57 14.16
N HIS A 4 -0.64 -39.51 14.83
CA HIS A 4 -2.07 -39.36 15.17
C HIS A 4 -2.56 -37.94 14.84
N GLY A 5 -2.68 -37.63 13.55
CA GLY A 5 -3.46 -36.46 13.12
C GLY A 5 -4.95 -36.74 13.37
N PRO A 6 -5.72 -35.79 13.92
CA PRO A 6 -7.14 -36.00 14.16
C PRO A 6 -7.86 -36.31 12.85
N THR A 7 -8.30 -37.56 12.68
CA THR A 7 -9.16 -38.02 11.59
C THR A 7 -10.64 -37.75 11.93
N GLY A 8 -10.92 -36.55 12.42
CA GLY A 8 -12.29 -36.07 12.64
C GLY A 8 -12.99 -35.77 11.31
N PRO A 9 -14.33 -35.86 11.24
CA PRO A 9 -15.09 -35.47 10.05
C PRO A 9 -14.67 -34.05 9.70
N PHE A 10 -14.10 -33.86 8.50
CA PHE A 10 -13.59 -32.61 7.96
C PHE A 10 -13.81 -31.43 8.92
N GLU A 11 -12.77 -31.02 9.64
CA GLU A 11 -12.73 -29.72 10.30
C GLU A 11 -12.71 -28.64 9.19
N THR A 12 -13.73 -28.59 8.33
CA THR A 12 -14.16 -27.34 7.72
C THR A 12 -14.57 -26.51 8.92
N GLY A 13 -13.60 -25.81 9.51
CA GLY A 13 -13.82 -24.94 10.65
C GLY A 13 -15.04 -24.05 10.42
N ALA A 14 -15.65 -23.59 11.50
CA ALA A 14 -16.83 -22.73 11.46
C ALA A 14 -16.74 -21.67 10.36
N GLU A 15 -17.87 -21.37 9.70
CA GLU A 15 -17.96 -20.41 8.60
C GLU A 15 -17.24 -19.11 8.99
N MET A 16 -16.12 -18.82 8.31
CA MET A 16 -15.30 -17.66 8.63
C MET A 16 -16.05 -16.40 8.21
N ASP A 17 -16.11 -15.40 9.09
CA ASP A 17 -16.66 -14.08 8.75
C ASP A 17 -15.68 -13.33 7.83
N TYR A 18 -15.87 -13.52 6.52
CA TYR A 18 -15.06 -12.89 5.49
C TYR A 18 -15.34 -11.40 5.33
N SER A 19 -16.49 -10.90 5.78
CA SER A 19 -16.90 -9.52 5.53
C SER A 19 -15.94 -8.52 6.19
N GLU A 20 -15.58 -8.76 7.45
CA GLU A 20 -14.63 -7.92 8.18
C GLU A 20 -13.17 -8.18 7.78
N HIS A 21 -12.86 -9.41 7.32
CA HIS A 21 -11.54 -9.75 6.80
C HIS A 21 -11.24 -8.98 5.50
N GLU A 22 -12.17 -8.99 4.55
CA GLU A 22 -12.06 -8.26 3.28
C GLU A 22 -12.03 -6.75 3.50
N ARG A 23 -12.84 -6.24 4.43
CA ARG A 23 -12.84 -4.82 4.79
C ARG A 23 -11.50 -4.36 5.34
N THR A 24 -10.90 -5.12 6.25
CA THR A 24 -9.60 -4.77 6.83
C THR A 24 -8.48 -4.92 5.78
N TYR A 25 -8.53 -5.99 4.98
CA TYR A 25 -7.55 -6.25 3.94
C TYR A 25 -7.56 -5.17 2.84
N SER A 26 -8.74 -4.73 2.41
CA SER A 26 -8.85 -3.61 1.45
C SER A 26 -8.30 -2.30 2.01
N GLY A 27 -8.50 -2.03 3.30
CA GLY A 27 -7.88 -0.91 4.00
C GLY A 27 -6.34 -1.01 4.02
N PHE A 28 -5.81 -2.19 4.33
CA PHE A 28 -4.37 -2.47 4.27
C PHE A 28 -3.80 -2.24 2.86
N LEU A 29 -4.47 -2.75 1.83
CA LEU A 29 -4.06 -2.56 0.44
C LEU A 29 -4.07 -1.09 0.04
N ALA A 30 -5.09 -0.33 0.42
CA ALA A 30 -5.14 1.10 0.16
C ALA A 30 -3.98 1.83 0.85
N LEU A 31 -3.71 1.52 2.12
CA LEU A 31 -2.62 2.13 2.87
C LEU A 31 -1.25 1.79 2.29
N ALA A 32 -1.03 0.53 1.91
CA ALA A 32 0.21 0.11 1.25
C ALA A 32 0.38 0.82 -0.10
N LYS A 33 -0.67 0.85 -0.93
CA LYS A 33 -0.67 1.47 -2.26
C LYS A 33 -0.34 2.96 -2.20
N TYR A 34 -1.07 3.73 -1.40
CA TYR A 34 -0.84 5.18 -1.28
C TYR A 34 0.39 5.53 -0.42
N GLY A 35 0.71 4.68 0.57
CA GLY A 35 1.91 4.83 1.39
C GLY A 35 3.19 4.67 0.56
N THR A 36 3.28 3.62 -0.25
CA THR A 36 4.43 3.40 -1.15
C THR A 36 4.58 4.53 -2.16
N LEU A 37 3.47 5.02 -2.76
CA LEU A 37 3.53 6.20 -3.64
C LEU A 37 4.15 7.40 -2.93
N SER A 38 3.69 7.70 -1.71
CA SER A 38 4.14 8.86 -0.95
C SER A 38 5.64 8.80 -0.64
N VAL A 39 6.15 7.62 -0.29
CA VAL A 39 7.59 7.41 -0.03
C VAL A 39 8.40 7.62 -1.31
N VAL A 40 7.99 7.03 -2.42
CA VAL A 40 8.69 7.17 -3.71
C VAL A 40 8.68 8.63 -4.18
N ALA A 41 7.53 9.30 -4.09
CA ALA A 41 7.39 10.71 -4.45
C ALA A 41 8.32 11.60 -3.60
N LEU A 42 8.41 11.33 -2.29
CA LEU A 42 9.29 12.05 -1.38
C LEU A 42 10.77 11.86 -1.77
N MET A 43 11.20 10.64 -2.06
CA MET A 43 12.58 10.37 -2.48
C MET A 43 12.93 11.11 -3.78
N ILE A 44 12.04 11.11 -4.77
CA ILE A 44 12.25 11.83 -6.04
C ILE A 44 12.32 13.34 -5.82
N ALA A 45 11.40 13.89 -5.02
CA ALA A 45 11.37 15.32 -4.71
C ALA A 45 12.64 15.76 -3.96
N MET A 46 13.12 14.99 -2.99
CA MET A 46 14.36 15.27 -2.27
C MET A 46 15.58 15.20 -3.19
N ALA A 47 15.65 14.19 -4.06
CA ALA A 47 16.73 14.09 -5.04
C ALA A 47 16.78 15.32 -5.95
N PHE A 48 15.62 15.76 -6.46
CA PHE A 48 15.53 16.97 -7.28
C PHE A 48 15.87 18.25 -6.50
N GLY A 49 15.34 18.41 -5.28
CA GLY A 49 15.51 19.61 -4.47
C GLY A 49 16.93 19.83 -3.96
N PHE A 50 17.61 18.75 -3.55
CA PHE A 50 18.93 18.83 -2.92
C PHE A 50 20.09 18.56 -3.89
N TYR A 51 19.93 17.65 -4.85
CA TYR A 51 21.02 17.23 -5.74
C TYR A 51 20.96 17.92 -7.12
N ALA A 52 19.76 18.13 -7.66
CA ALA A 52 19.57 18.75 -8.98
C ALA A 52 19.43 20.29 -8.93
N GLY A 53 19.57 20.91 -7.75
CA GLY A 53 19.50 22.37 -7.58
C GLY A 53 18.10 22.98 -7.70
N GLY A 54 17.03 22.18 -7.65
CA GLY A 54 15.66 22.67 -7.78
C GLY A 54 15.18 23.54 -6.62
N GLY A 55 15.83 23.46 -5.45
CA GLY A 55 15.40 24.18 -4.25
C GLY A 55 14.10 23.63 -3.65
N PHE A 56 13.73 24.13 -2.46
CA PHE A 56 12.64 23.57 -1.66
C PHE A 56 11.24 23.75 -2.28
N ILE A 57 10.96 24.92 -2.86
CA ILE A 57 9.64 25.21 -3.41
C ILE A 57 9.36 24.39 -4.67
N ALA A 58 10.34 24.25 -5.57
CA ALA A 58 10.15 23.47 -6.79
C ALA A 58 10.04 21.97 -6.49
N SER A 59 10.80 21.45 -5.52
CA SER A 59 10.66 20.05 -5.09
C SER A 59 9.32 19.78 -4.41
N LEU A 60 8.77 20.74 -3.66
CA LEU A 60 7.44 20.61 -3.05
C LEU A 60 6.32 20.59 -4.10
N ILE A 61 6.44 21.41 -5.15
CA ILE A 61 5.51 21.38 -6.30
C ILE A 61 5.64 20.03 -7.02
N LEU A 62 6.86 19.56 -7.26
CA LEU A 62 7.11 18.26 -7.90
C LEU A 62 6.52 17.10 -7.08
N PHE A 63 6.70 17.11 -5.76
CA PHE A 63 6.08 16.13 -4.86
C PHE A 63 4.56 16.12 -4.99
N ALA A 64 3.92 17.29 -4.94
CA ALA A 64 2.48 17.41 -5.07
C ALA A 64 1.98 16.91 -6.44
N LEU A 65 2.72 17.18 -7.52
CA LEU A 65 2.40 16.68 -8.87
C LEU A 65 2.50 15.16 -8.94
N ILE A 66 3.59 14.55 -8.44
CA ILE A 66 3.77 13.09 -8.45
C ILE A 66 2.67 12.42 -7.61
N CYS A 67 2.35 12.96 -6.43
CA CYS A 67 1.27 12.44 -5.60
C CYS A 67 -0.09 12.58 -6.28
N GLY A 68 -0.40 13.74 -6.88
CA GLY A 68 -1.68 13.98 -7.56
C GLY A 68 -1.87 13.09 -8.79
N ILE A 69 -0.84 12.99 -9.64
CA ILE A 69 -0.86 12.14 -10.83
C ILE A 69 -0.88 10.66 -10.44
N GLY A 70 -0.03 10.25 -9.50
CA GLY A 70 0.07 8.88 -9.04
C GLY A 70 -1.23 8.40 -8.40
N THR A 71 -1.87 9.22 -7.58
CA THR A 71 -3.19 8.89 -7.00
C THR A 71 -4.27 8.80 -8.09
N TYR A 72 -4.27 9.69 -9.09
CA TYR A 72 -5.22 9.60 -10.20
C TYR A 72 -5.07 8.29 -11.00
N PHE A 73 -3.84 7.93 -11.40
CA PHE A 73 -3.58 6.67 -12.11
C PHE A 73 -3.98 5.45 -11.29
N MET A 74 -3.64 5.46 -10.00
CA MET A 74 -3.96 4.37 -9.09
C MET A 74 -5.45 4.27 -8.74
N ARG A 75 -6.26 5.30 -8.97
CA ARG A 75 -7.72 5.19 -8.86
C ARG A 75 -8.35 4.55 -10.09
N ALA A 76 -7.66 4.59 -11.23
CA ALA A 76 -8.11 3.99 -12.48
C ALA A 76 -7.68 2.52 -12.66
N ALA A 77 -6.80 2.01 -11.78
CA ALA A 77 -6.28 0.64 -11.76
C ALA A 77 -6.69 -0.10 -10.49
#